data_AF-A0A1I3PR71-F1
#
_entry.id   AF-A0A1I3PR71-F1
#
_cell.length_a   1.000
_cell.length_b   1.000
_cell.length_c   1.000
_cell.angle_alpha   90.00
_cell.angle_beta   90.00
_cell.angle_gamma   90.00
#
_symmetry.space_group_name_H-M   'P 1'
#
loop_
_entity.id
_entity.type
_entity.pdbx_description
1 polymer ?
#
loop_
_entity_poly.entity_id
_entity_poly.type
_entity_poly.pdbx_seq_one_letter_code
_entity_poly.pdbx_strand_id
1 'polypeptide(L)'
;MILRKSVYRTLKEKKFQYAGVTVLLVLSVMLYVSLSIAISTLEERNSTFSADYKQETFHFVTGEEVTEDQLSSWEKEYDVTLEKRNSTDLTVDGATLRLFTETTEVNIPYISEGELPSQEGEVAHLKYSLKKTDITSETLLLLETLKQRSLGLSTCLIIFTWSSK
;
A
#
# COMPACT_ATOMS: atom_id res chain seq x y z
N MET A 1 43.60 45.23 13.51
CA MET A 1 42.70 44.22 14.12
C MET A 1 41.60 44.85 15.02
N ILE A 2 41.01 45.98 14.60
CA ILE A 2 40.07 46.75 15.45
C ILE A 2 38.59 46.41 15.18
N LEU A 3 38.26 46.11 13.92
CA LEU A 3 36.92 45.73 13.46
C LEU A 3 36.41 44.43 14.10
N ARG A 4 37.24 43.37 14.18
CA ARG A 4 36.86 42.10 14.84
C ARG A 4 36.53 42.29 16.32
N LYS A 5 37.24 43.21 16.98
CA LYS A 5 37.07 43.50 18.41
C LYS A 5 35.81 44.33 18.67
N SER A 6 35.44 45.23 17.75
CA SER A 6 34.19 45.99 17.85
C SER A 6 32.97 45.10 17.63
N VAL A 7 32.98 44.21 16.64
CA VAL A 7 31.88 43.27 16.36
C VAL A 7 31.58 42.38 17.57
N TYR A 8 32.60 41.79 18.18
CA TYR A 8 32.43 40.96 19.38
C TYR A 8 31.88 41.74 20.58
N ARG A 9 32.28 43.00 20.75
CA ARG A 9 31.77 43.87 21.81
C ARG A 9 30.28 44.18 21.59
N THR A 10 29.89 44.52 20.37
CA THR A 10 28.48 44.81 20.03
C THR A 10 27.58 43.58 20.22
N LEU A 11 28.05 42.38 19.83
CA LEU A 11 27.36 41.11 20.11
C LEU A 11 27.16 40.88 21.62
N LYS A 12 28.15 41.23 22.44
CA LYS A 12 28.10 41.09 23.91
C LYS A 12 27.25 42.18 24.57
N GLU A 13 27.04 43.33 23.95
CA GLU A 13 26.18 44.41 24.46
C GLU A 13 24.69 44.15 24.17
N LYS A 14 24.35 43.53 23.03
CA LYS A 14 22.96 43.24 22.61
C LYS A 14 22.63 41.74 22.63
N LYS A 15 23.03 41.05 23.70
CA LYS A 15 22.98 39.57 23.81
C LYS A 15 21.61 38.97 23.51
N PHE A 16 20.52 39.60 23.98
CA PHE A 16 19.17 39.06 23.82
C PHE A 16 18.67 39.10 22.36
N GLN A 17 18.95 40.21 21.64
CA GLN A 17 18.58 40.35 20.23
C GLN A 17 19.33 39.35 19.35
N TYR A 18 20.64 39.22 19.54
CA TYR A 18 21.43 38.25 18.77
C TYR A 18 21.11 36.81 19.15
N ALA A 19 20.82 36.50 20.43
CA ALA A 19 20.35 35.19 20.83
C ALA A 19 19.03 34.81 20.13
N GLY A 20 18.07 35.74 20.02
CA GLY A 20 16.82 35.51 19.29
C GLY A 20 17.06 35.20 17.81
N VAL A 21 17.92 35.97 17.13
CA VAL A 21 18.29 35.72 15.73
C VAL A 21 19.01 34.38 15.57
N THR A 22 19.93 34.05 16.47
CA THR A 22 20.63 32.75 16.45
C THR A 22 19.66 31.59 16.65
N VAL A 23 18.71 31.70 17.59
CA VAL A 23 17.70 30.65 17.84
C VAL A 23 16.80 30.48 16.62
N LEU A 24 16.32 31.58 16.02
CA LEU A 24 15.52 31.53 14.79
C LEU A 24 16.30 30.91 13.63
N LEU A 25 17.59 31.24 13.49
CA LEU A 25 18.44 30.66 12.44
C LEU A 25 18.63 29.16 12.66
N VAL A 26 18.91 28.73 13.89
CA VAL A 26 19.05 27.31 14.24
C VAL A 26 17.74 26.56 13.98
N LEU A 27 16.60 27.12 14.38
CA LEU A 27 15.28 26.54 14.12
C LEU A 27 15.02 26.37 12.63
N SER A 28 15.28 27.40 11.82
CA SER A 28 15.10 27.33 10.37
C SER A 28 15.96 26.24 9.73
N VAL A 29 17.23 26.13 10.13
CA VAL A 29 18.14 25.08 9.61
C VAL A 29 17.69 23.69 10.06
N MET A 30 17.31 23.53 11.33
CA MET A 30 16.82 22.25 11.86
C MET A 30 15.55 21.79 11.14
N LEU A 31 14.60 22.69 10.91
CA LEU A 31 13.37 22.39 10.18
C LEU A 31 13.69 21.97 8.73
N TYR A 32 14.55 22.72 8.06
CA TYR A 32 14.96 22.39 6.69
C TYR A 32 15.61 21.00 6.60
N VAL A 33 16.57 20.70 7.49
CA VAL A 33 17.26 19.41 7.51
C VAL A 33 16.29 18.27 7.83
N SER A 34 15.42 18.45 8.82
CA SER A 34 14.46 17.41 9.22
C SER A 34 13.49 17.07 8.09
N LEU A 35 12.97 18.09 7.40
CA LEU A 35 12.06 17.88 6.28
C LEU A 35 12.78 17.23 5.09
N SER A 36 14.02 17.65 4.82
CA SER A 36 14.84 17.06 3.74
C SER A 36 15.07 15.56 3.96
N ILE A 37 15.45 15.16 5.18
CA ILE A 37 15.63 13.75 5.54
C ILE A 37 14.31 12.99 5.49
N ALA A 38 13.20 13.60 5.93
CA ALA A 38 11.89 12.98 5.87
C ALA A 38 11.48 12.69 4.41
N ILE A 39 11.70 13.63 3.50
CA ILE A 39 11.40 13.45 2.07
C ILE A 39 12.24 12.31 1.48
N SER A 40 13.56 12.32 1.69
CA SER A 40 14.44 11.27 1.15
C SER A 40 14.08 9.89 1.68
N THR A 41 13.75 9.80 2.97
CA THR A 41 13.36 8.53 3.61
C THR A 41 12.02 8.02 3.07
N LEU A 42 11.06 8.91 2.82
CA LEU A 42 9.77 8.55 2.24
C LEU A 42 9.91 8.08 0.80
N GLU A 43 10.72 8.78 0.00
CA GLU A 43 10.98 8.42 -1.40
C GLU A 43 11.68 7.06 -1.50
N GLU A 44 12.71 6.83 -0.68
CA GLU A 44 13.42 5.55 -0.63
C GLU A 44 12.48 4.42 -0.21
N ARG A 45 11.71 4.59 0.87
CA ARG A 45 10.74 3.58 1.31
C ARG A 45 9.67 3.29 0.26
N ASN A 46 9.16 4.31 -0.40
CA ASN A 46 8.15 4.15 -1.44
C ASN A 46 8.74 3.40 -2.65
N SER A 47 9.94 3.78 -3.09
CA SER A 47 10.64 3.12 -4.19
C SER A 47 10.92 1.64 -3.88
N THR A 48 11.47 1.36 -2.68
CA THR A 48 11.71 -0.02 -2.22
C THR A 48 10.41 -0.80 -2.13
N PHE A 49 9.35 -0.23 -1.57
CA PHE A 49 8.06 -0.91 -1.49
C PHE A 49 7.47 -1.20 -2.87
N SER A 50 7.48 -0.23 -3.79
CA SER A 50 6.99 -0.44 -5.15
C SER A 50 7.79 -1.50 -5.90
N ALA A 51 9.11 -1.58 -5.68
CA ALA A 51 9.97 -2.60 -6.29
C ALA A 51 9.76 -3.99 -5.67
N ASP A 52 9.80 -4.09 -4.34
CA ASP A 52 9.71 -5.37 -3.62
C ASP A 52 8.36 -6.06 -3.83
N TYR A 53 7.27 -5.28 -3.92
CA TYR A 53 5.92 -5.81 -4.11
C TYR A 53 5.42 -5.69 -5.56
N LYS A 54 6.29 -5.35 -6.51
CA LYS A 54 5.98 -5.19 -7.94
C LYS A 54 4.67 -4.41 -8.17
N GLN A 55 4.55 -3.23 -7.56
CA GLN A 55 3.31 -2.46 -7.54
C GLN A 55 2.80 -2.16 -8.96
N GLU A 56 1.49 -2.31 -9.17
CA GLU A 56 0.88 -2.07 -10.47
C GLU A 56 1.01 -0.60 -10.92
N THR A 57 1.43 -0.40 -12.17
CA THR A 57 1.50 0.94 -12.81
C THR A 57 0.16 1.32 -13.44
N PHE A 58 -0.57 0.34 -13.98
CA PHE A 58 -1.85 0.55 -14.62
C PHE A 58 -2.77 -0.66 -14.44
N HIS A 59 -4.07 -0.39 -14.38
CA HIS A 59 -5.12 -1.40 -14.28
C HIS A 59 -6.21 -1.08 -15.30
N PHE A 60 -6.69 -2.10 -16.00
CA PHE A 60 -7.78 -1.98 -16.95
C PHE A 60 -8.70 -3.19 -16.82
N VAL A 61 -9.96 -2.99 -17.19
CA VAL A 61 -10.99 -4.02 -17.15
C VAL A 61 -11.45 -4.28 -18.57
N THR A 62 -11.51 -5.55 -18.96
CA THR A 62 -11.95 -5.96 -20.28
C THR A 62 -13.43 -6.35 -20.26
N GLY A 63 -14.15 -6.10 -21.35
CA GLY A 63 -15.55 -6.52 -21.50
C GLY A 63 -15.70 -8.00 -21.82
N GLU A 64 -14.66 -8.61 -22.40
CA GLU A 64 -14.58 -10.04 -22.72
C GLU A 64 -13.44 -10.69 -21.95
N GLU A 65 -13.49 -12.01 -21.81
CA GLU A 65 -12.44 -12.77 -21.14
C GLU A 65 -11.18 -12.82 -22.00
N VAL A 66 -10.05 -12.39 -21.42
CA VAL A 66 -8.74 -12.45 -22.07
C VAL A 66 -8.17 -13.86 -21.92
N THR A 67 -7.71 -14.43 -23.05
CA THR A 67 -6.99 -15.71 -23.08
C THR A 67 -5.51 -15.51 -22.78
N GLU A 68 -4.83 -16.54 -22.28
CA GLU A 68 -3.39 -16.47 -21.97
C GLU A 68 -2.54 -16.17 -23.21
N ASP A 69 -2.93 -16.68 -24.38
CA ASP A 69 -2.22 -16.40 -25.64
C ASP A 69 -2.25 -14.91 -26.02
N GLN A 70 -3.38 -14.24 -25.77
CA GLN A 70 -3.50 -12.79 -26.01
C GLN A 70 -2.65 -12.01 -25.01
N LEU A 71 -2.68 -12.43 -23.74
CA LEU A 71 -1.89 -11.81 -22.68
C LEU A 71 -0.39 -11.87 -23.00
N SER A 72 0.14 -13.06 -23.30
CA SER A 72 1.55 -13.25 -23.66
C SER A 72 1.93 -12.54 -24.97
N SER A 73 0.99 -12.33 -25.88
CA SER A 73 1.23 -11.55 -27.10
C SER A 73 1.43 -10.08 -26.77
N TRP A 74 0.57 -9.52 -25.92
CA TRP A 74 0.67 -8.12 -25.48
C TRP A 74 1.90 -7.86 -24.60
N GLU A 75 2.25 -8.78 -23.71
CA GLU A 75 3.48 -8.66 -22.91
C GLU A 75 4.72 -8.52 -23.79
N LYS A 76 4.82 -9.30 -24.88
CA LYS A 76 5.93 -9.23 -25.83
C LYS A 76 5.88 -8.00 -26.72
N GLU A 77 4.70 -7.58 -27.15
CA GLU A 77 4.52 -6.43 -28.04
C GLU A 77 4.86 -5.11 -27.35
N TYR A 78 4.45 -4.97 -26.08
CA TYR A 78 4.57 -3.72 -25.33
C TYR A 78 5.68 -3.72 -24.27
N ASP A 79 6.42 -4.82 -24.11
CA ASP A 79 7.46 -5.00 -23.08
C ASP A 79 6.93 -4.70 -21.66
N VAL A 80 5.80 -5.32 -21.34
CA VAL A 80 5.08 -5.16 -20.06
C VAL A 80 4.84 -6.51 -19.39
N THR A 81 4.71 -6.51 -18.07
CA THR A 81 4.23 -7.67 -17.30
C THR A 81 2.75 -7.48 -17.02
N LEU A 82 1.93 -8.45 -17.42
CA LEU A 82 0.48 -8.42 -17.26
C LEU A 82 0.02 -9.64 -16.46
N GLU A 83 -0.79 -9.40 -15.44
CA GLU A 83 -1.39 -10.47 -14.64
C GLU A 83 -2.91 -10.36 -14.71
N LYS A 84 -3.56 -11.48 -15.02
CA LYS A 84 -5.02 -11.58 -15.03
C LYS A 84 -5.52 -11.67 -13.59
N ARG A 85 -6.39 -10.74 -13.20
CA ARG A 85 -7.03 -10.71 -11.88
C ARG A 85 -8.53 -10.86 -12.02
N ASN A 86 -9.09 -11.89 -11.39
CA ASN A 86 -10.53 -12.05 -11.27
C ASN A 86 -11.00 -11.50 -9.93
N SER A 87 -12.18 -10.88 -9.93
CA SER A 87 -12.86 -10.46 -8.71
C SER A 87 -14.33 -10.80 -8.75
N THR A 88 -14.87 -11.26 -7.63
CA THR A 88 -16.29 -11.61 -7.48
C THR A 88 -16.88 -10.94 -6.26
N ASP A 89 -18.02 -10.29 -6.44
CA ASP A 89 -18.75 -9.64 -5.36
C ASP A 89 -19.85 -10.56 -4.82
N LEU A 90 -19.91 -10.69 -3.50
CA LEU A 90 -20.91 -11.43 -2.75
C LEU A 90 -21.60 -10.48 -1.77
N THR A 91 -22.91 -10.61 -1.60
CA THR A 91 -23.63 -9.86 -0.57
C THR A 91 -23.93 -10.78 0.60
N VAL A 92 -23.38 -10.45 1.78
CA VAL A 92 -23.58 -11.19 3.03
C VAL A 92 -24.04 -10.20 4.09
N ASP A 93 -25.22 -10.44 4.69
CA ASP A 93 -25.79 -9.63 5.78
C ASP A 93 -25.80 -8.11 5.52
N GLY A 94 -26.10 -7.71 4.27
CA GLY A 94 -26.15 -6.32 3.86
C GLY A 94 -24.77 -5.67 3.63
N ALA A 95 -23.68 -6.42 3.77
CA ALA A 95 -22.33 -6.02 3.39
C ALA A 95 -21.92 -6.66 2.06
N THR A 96 -21.16 -5.93 1.23
CA THR A 96 -20.58 -6.47 0.00
C THR A 96 -19.16 -6.97 0.28
N LEU A 97 -18.96 -8.26 0.08
CA LEU A 97 -17.70 -8.96 0.15
C LEU A 97 -17.13 -9.11 -1.26
N ARG A 98 -15.97 -8.53 -1.53
CA ARG A 98 -15.24 -8.74 -2.78
C ARG A 98 -14.14 -9.76 -2.57
N LEU A 99 -14.16 -10.79 -3.40
CA LEU A 99 -13.17 -11.85 -3.46
C LEU A 99 -12.21 -11.54 -4.59
N PHE A 100 -10.92 -11.72 -4.33
CA PHE A 100 -9.87 -11.60 -5.34
C PHE A 100 -9.05 -12.89 -5.41
N THR A 101 -8.58 -13.17 -6.62
CA THR A 101 -7.52 -14.17 -6.83
C THR A 101 -6.19 -13.65 -6.30
N GLU A 102 -5.41 -14.53 -5.68
CA GLU A 102 -4.02 -14.27 -5.30
C GLU A 102 -3.18 -13.84 -6.52
N THR A 103 -2.27 -12.89 -6.30
CA THR A 103 -1.36 -12.39 -7.32
C THR A 103 0.09 -12.77 -7.04
N THR A 104 0.81 -13.17 -8.09
CA THR A 104 2.19 -13.67 -8.01
C THR A 104 3.21 -12.82 -8.78
N GLU A 105 2.77 -12.11 -9.82
CA GLU A 105 3.68 -11.39 -10.72
C GLU A 105 3.55 -9.87 -10.63
N VAL A 106 2.37 -9.35 -10.30
CA VAL A 106 2.07 -7.92 -10.21
C VAL A 106 1.25 -7.67 -8.94
N ASN A 107 1.69 -6.69 -8.15
CA ASN A 107 1.08 -6.31 -6.87
C ASN A 107 1.05 -7.49 -5.89
N ILE A 108 2.24 -8.00 -5.56
CA ILE A 108 2.43 -9.11 -4.63
C ILE A 108 1.90 -8.69 -3.24
N PRO A 109 1.08 -9.51 -2.57
CA PRO A 109 0.49 -9.12 -1.29
C PRO A 109 1.54 -9.02 -0.18
N TYR A 110 1.48 -7.92 0.59
CA TYR A 110 2.25 -7.79 1.83
C TYR A 110 1.57 -8.50 2.99
N ILE A 111 2.26 -9.49 3.56
CA ILE A 111 1.78 -10.23 4.73
C ILE A 111 2.16 -9.46 5.99
N SER A 112 1.16 -8.84 6.64
CA SER A 112 1.40 -8.15 7.91
C SER A 112 1.50 -9.13 9.10
N GLU A 113 0.65 -10.15 9.11
CA GLU A 113 0.50 -11.14 10.19
C GLU A 113 0.02 -12.46 9.57
N GLY A 114 0.50 -13.60 10.07
CA GLY A 114 0.12 -14.93 9.57
C GLY A 114 0.88 -15.38 8.32
N GLU A 115 0.27 -16.29 7.57
CA GLU A 115 0.80 -16.85 6.32
C GLU A 115 -0.26 -16.73 5.22
N LEU A 116 0.18 -16.76 3.95
CA LEU A 116 -0.74 -16.82 2.82
C LEU A 116 -1.47 -18.17 2.81
N PRO A 117 -2.72 -18.19 2.32
CA PRO A 117 -3.49 -19.42 2.32
C PRO A 117 -2.83 -20.44 1.39
N SER A 118 -2.59 -21.64 1.91
CA SER A 118 -1.85 -22.70 1.23
C SER A 118 -2.74 -23.87 0.83
N GLN A 119 -3.93 -23.97 1.42
CA GLN A 119 -4.91 -25.03 1.15
C GLN A 119 -6.20 -24.50 0.54
N GLU A 120 -6.88 -25.34 -0.24
CA GLU A 120 -8.15 -25.00 -0.86
C GLU A 120 -9.26 -24.73 0.18
N GLY A 121 -9.75 -23.49 0.22
CA GLY A 121 -10.79 -23.04 1.14
C GLY A 121 -10.27 -22.16 2.28
N GLU A 122 -8.96 -21.98 2.37
CA GLU A 122 -8.38 -20.95 3.23
C GLU A 122 -8.51 -19.57 2.57
N VAL A 123 -8.67 -18.54 3.40
CA VAL A 123 -8.88 -17.18 2.92
C VAL A 123 -8.03 -16.21 3.72
N ALA A 124 -7.28 -15.37 3.01
CA ALA A 124 -6.58 -14.25 3.62
C ALA A 124 -7.49 -13.03 3.63
N HIS A 125 -7.50 -12.29 4.74
CA HIS A 125 -8.29 -11.07 4.87
C HIS A 125 -7.37 -9.87 4.98
N LEU A 126 -7.73 -8.76 4.32
CA LEU A 126 -6.97 -7.54 4.54
C LEU A 126 -7.27 -6.92 5.89
N LYS A 127 -6.20 -6.41 6.51
CA LYS A 127 -6.22 -5.81 7.84
C LYS A 127 -7.26 -4.70 8.02
N TYR A 128 -7.58 -3.94 6.98
CA TYR A 128 -8.60 -2.89 7.07
C TYR A 128 -10.03 -3.42 7.15
N SER A 129 -10.28 -4.63 6.62
CA SER A 129 -11.61 -5.25 6.54
C SER A 129 -12.13 -5.67 7.92
N LEU A 130 -11.20 -6.03 8.82
CA LEU A 130 -11.49 -6.49 10.19
C LEU A 130 -12.11 -5.41 11.09
N LYS A 131 -11.85 -4.13 10.81
CA LYS A 131 -12.30 -3.04 11.69
C LYS A 131 -13.79 -2.73 11.54
N LYS A 132 -14.43 -3.20 10.47
CA LYS A 132 -15.79 -2.79 10.08
C LYS A 132 -16.85 -3.85 10.32
N THR A 133 -16.44 -5.10 10.56
CA THR A 133 -17.37 -6.23 10.65
C THR A 133 -16.86 -7.19 11.72
N ASP A 134 -17.65 -7.49 12.75
CA ASP A 134 -17.46 -8.68 13.60
C ASP A 134 -17.83 -9.89 12.74
N ILE A 135 -16.85 -10.36 11.96
CA ILE A 135 -17.02 -11.50 11.06
C ILE A 135 -17.20 -12.75 11.94
N THR A 136 -18.46 -13.10 12.18
CA THR A 136 -18.87 -14.24 13.03
C THR A 136 -18.75 -15.52 12.22
N SER A 137 -18.54 -16.66 12.90
CA SER A 137 -18.35 -18.01 12.34
C SER A 137 -19.33 -18.47 11.24
N GLU A 138 -20.47 -17.80 11.06
CA GLU A 138 -21.44 -18.07 9.98
C GLU A 138 -20.95 -17.65 8.58
N THR A 139 -20.08 -16.64 8.47
CA THR A 139 -19.53 -16.22 7.16
C THR A 139 -18.55 -17.25 6.59
N LEU A 140 -17.89 -18.04 7.45
CA LEU A 140 -17.02 -19.15 7.03
C LEU A 140 -17.83 -20.27 6.37
N LEU A 141 -19.05 -20.53 6.86
CA LEU A 141 -19.93 -21.56 6.35
C LEU A 141 -20.51 -21.20 4.96
N LEU A 142 -20.78 -19.92 4.71
CA LEU A 142 -21.21 -19.43 3.40
C LEU A 142 -20.11 -19.51 2.34
N LEU A 143 -18.84 -19.30 2.72
CA LEU A 143 -17.69 -19.50 1.82
C LEU A 143 -17.53 -20.98 1.42
N GLU A 144 -17.75 -21.89 2.36
CA GLU A 144 -17.79 -23.33 2.11
C GLU A 144 -18.94 -23.75 1.17
N THR A 145 -20.08 -23.06 1.26
CA THR A 145 -21.24 -23.35 0.41
C THR A 145 -21.05 -22.82 -1.02
N LEU A 146 -20.33 -21.71 -1.19
CA LEU A 146 -20.00 -21.15 -2.51
C LEU A 146 -18.90 -21.93 -3.24
N LYS A 147 -18.01 -22.62 -2.51
CA LYS A 147 -17.06 -23.63 -3.04
C LYS A 147 -17.76 -24.71 -3.89
N GLN A 148 -19.01 -25.07 -3.56
CA GLN A 148 -19.77 -26.09 -4.30
C GLN A 148 -20.46 -25.57 -5.57
N ARG A 149 -20.64 -24.24 -5.71
CA ARG A 149 -21.46 -23.67 -6.79
C ARG A 149 -20.63 -23.11 -7.95
N SER A 150 -19.40 -22.64 -7.71
CA SER A 150 -18.47 -22.30 -8.79
C SER A 150 -17.62 -23.53 -9.14
N LEU A 151 -18.05 -24.27 -10.15
CA LEU A 151 -17.26 -25.34 -10.77
C LEU A 151 -15.82 -24.86 -11.06
N GLY A 152 -14.83 -25.51 -10.45
CA GLY A 152 -13.50 -25.69 -11.04
C GLY A 152 -12.46 -24.58 -10.89
N LEU A 153 -12.47 -23.77 -9.83
CA LEU A 153 -11.37 -22.82 -9.53
C LEU A 153 -10.59 -23.25 -8.28
N SER A 154 -9.46 -23.93 -8.48
CA SER A 154 -8.44 -24.22 -7.46
C SER A 154 -7.63 -22.96 -7.11
N THR A 155 -8.29 -21.86 -6.73
CA THR A 155 -7.57 -20.59 -6.54
C THR A 155 -7.86 -19.94 -5.19
N CYS A 156 -6.74 -19.67 -4.52
CA CYS A 156 -6.58 -19.04 -3.22
C CYS A 156 -7.24 -17.65 -3.17
N LEU A 157 -7.99 -17.38 -2.10
CA LEU A 157 -8.99 -16.32 -2.04
C LEU A 157 -8.54 -15.18 -1.10
N ILE A 158 -8.73 -13.93 -1.51
CA ILE A 158 -8.51 -12.75 -0.66
C ILE A 158 -9.83 -11.99 -0.41
N ILE A 159 -10.12 -11.87 0.89
CA ILE A 159 -11.12 -11.12 1.67
C ILE A 159 -11.23 -9.58 1.62
N PHE A 160 -12.19 -8.95 0.94
CA PHE A 160 -12.51 -7.52 1.18
C PHE A 160 -13.96 -7.23 1.52
N THR A 161 -14.22 -6.41 2.55
CA THR A 161 -15.55 -5.84 2.82
C THR A 161 -15.60 -4.38 2.38
N TRP A 162 -16.60 -4.01 1.58
CA TRP A 162 -16.93 -2.62 1.27
C TRP A 162 -18.38 -2.33 1.67
N SER A 163 -18.58 -1.28 2.46
CA SER A 163 -19.90 -0.84 2.93
C SER A 163 -20.14 0.56 2.40
N SER A 164 -21.06 0.66 1.43
CA SER A 164 -21.66 1.92 1.01
C SER A 164 -22.55 2.40 2.14
N LYS A 165 -22.27 3.59 2.67
CA LYS A 165 -23.31 4.40 3.28
C LYS A 165 -24.03 5.19 2.19
#